data_AF-A0A353E6E4-F1
#
_entry.id   AF-A0A353E6E4-F1
#
_cell.length_a   1.000
_cell.length_b   1.000
_cell.length_c   1.000
_cell.angle_alpha   90.00
_cell.angle_beta   90.00
_cell.angle_gamma   90.00
#
_symmetry.space_group_name_H-M   'P 1'
#
loop_
_entity.id
_entity.type
_entity.pdbx_description
1 polymer ?
#
loop_
_entity_poly.entity_id
_entity_poly.type
_entity_poly.pdbx_seq_one_letter_code
_entity_poly.pdbx_strand_id
1 'polypeptide(L)'
;MTKLDEALDKKPTKSDVTQMAELRIRNLQCFAELQSYNDTGKFLYKHPLLKDKSEFNELAKLFRTDSSEFLHRHKNVLDNIKRYKSYLKRNDRQDRRASDRANLRRHQECERMFKMVMEQYSDKAHGQEENERGS
;
A
#
# COMPACT_ATOMS: atom_id res chain seq x y z
N MET A 1 -24.30 -3.24 -23.91
CA MET A 1 -22.96 -3.20 -24.52
C MET A 1 -22.70 -1.77 -24.96
N THR A 2 -21.60 -1.19 -24.48
CA THR A 2 -21.27 0.23 -24.62
C THR A 2 -20.69 0.51 -26.00
N LYS A 3 -20.91 1.71 -26.57
CA LYS A 3 -20.49 2.22 -27.91
C LYS A 3 -19.12 1.79 -28.47
N LEU A 4 -18.22 1.25 -27.66
CA LEU A 4 -16.94 0.65 -28.07
C LEU A 4 -17.10 -0.70 -28.79
N ASP A 5 -18.09 -1.52 -28.43
CA ASP A 5 -18.32 -2.81 -29.11
C ASP A 5 -18.79 -2.59 -30.57
N GLU A 6 -19.58 -1.54 -30.83
CA GLU A 6 -20.01 -1.13 -32.18
C GLU A 6 -18.87 -0.59 -33.05
N ALA A 7 -17.79 -0.07 -32.45
CA ALA A 7 -16.64 0.46 -33.18
C ALA A 7 -15.70 -0.67 -33.68
N LEU A 8 -15.70 -1.83 -33.01
CA LEU A 8 -14.90 -3.01 -33.38
C LEU A 8 -15.36 -3.70 -34.66
N ASP A 9 -16.65 -3.67 -34.96
CA ASP A 9 -17.19 -4.28 -36.18
C ASP A 9 -16.82 -3.47 -37.45
N LYS A 10 -16.28 -2.25 -37.29
CA LYS A 10 -15.83 -1.38 -38.38
C LYS A 10 -14.32 -1.13 -38.31
N LYS A 11 -13.52 -2.16 -38.65
CA LYS A 11 -12.05 -2.08 -38.83
C LYS A 11 -11.31 -1.45 -37.63
N PRO A 12 -11.10 -2.22 -36.55
CA PRO A 12 -10.47 -1.71 -35.35
C PRO A 12 -9.01 -1.37 -35.61
N THR A 13 -8.57 -0.19 -35.18
CA THR A 13 -7.15 0.15 -35.19
C THR A 13 -6.46 -0.50 -33.99
N LYS A 14 -5.14 -0.68 -34.06
CA LYS A 14 -4.34 -1.18 -32.92
C LYS A 14 -4.55 -0.33 -31.65
N SER A 15 -4.78 0.98 -31.82
CA SER A 15 -5.08 1.91 -30.71
C SER A 15 -6.38 1.56 -30.00
N ASP A 16 -7.45 1.27 -30.77
CA ASP A 16 -8.76 0.96 -30.21
C ASP A 16 -8.72 -0.34 -29.39
N VAL A 17 -8.05 -1.37 -29.94
CA VAL A 17 -7.85 -2.66 -29.26
C VAL A 17 -7.08 -2.48 -27.93
N THR A 18 -6.03 -1.66 -27.93
CA THR A 18 -5.26 -1.35 -26.72
C THR A 18 -6.10 -0.63 -25.69
N GLN A 19 -6.85 0.41 -26.08
CA GLN A 19 -7.71 1.17 -25.17
C GLN A 19 -8.80 0.29 -24.54
N MET A 20 -9.37 -0.65 -25.29
CA MET A 20 -10.33 -1.62 -24.73
C MET A 20 -9.68 -2.59 -23.77
N ALA A 21 -8.49 -3.11 -24.09
CA ALA A 21 -7.75 -3.97 -23.18
C ALA A 21 -7.43 -3.25 -21.87
N GLU A 22 -6.93 -2.01 -21.93
CA GLU A 22 -6.66 -1.18 -20.77
C GLU A 22 -7.92 -0.86 -19.95
N LEU A 23 -9.03 -0.54 -20.63
CA LEU A 23 -10.32 -0.32 -19.97
C LEU A 23 -10.78 -1.59 -19.26
N ARG A 24 -10.64 -2.76 -19.90
CA ARG A 24 -11.01 -4.04 -19.31
C ARG A 24 -10.14 -4.37 -18.10
N ILE A 25 -8.83 -4.15 -18.17
CA ILE A 25 -7.90 -4.32 -17.06
C ILE A 25 -8.29 -3.41 -15.89
N ARG A 26 -8.56 -2.12 -16.15
CA ARG A 26 -9.01 -1.18 -15.10
C ARG A 26 -10.33 -1.59 -14.47
N ASN A 27 -11.30 -2.03 -15.26
CA ASN A 27 -12.58 -2.52 -14.73
C ASN A 27 -12.39 -3.75 -13.83
N LEU A 28 -11.59 -4.72 -14.26
CA LEU A 28 -11.29 -5.90 -13.44
C LEU A 28 -10.59 -5.52 -12.12
N GLN A 29 -9.65 -4.58 -12.17
CA GLN A 29 -9.02 -4.04 -10.97
C GLN A 29 -10.05 -3.37 -10.06
N CYS A 30 -10.94 -2.52 -10.59
CA CYS A 30 -12.00 -1.88 -9.81
C CYS A 30 -12.94 -2.89 -9.12
N PHE A 31 -13.33 -3.96 -9.82
CA PHE A 31 -14.15 -5.01 -9.21
C PHE A 31 -13.42 -5.75 -8.08
N ALA A 32 -12.14 -6.06 -8.26
CA ALA A 32 -11.32 -6.69 -7.22
C ALA A 32 -11.15 -5.78 -5.98
N GLU A 33 -11.01 -4.47 -6.19
CA GLU A 33 -10.97 -3.47 -5.12
C GLU A 33 -12.28 -3.46 -4.32
N LEU A 34 -13.43 -3.39 -5.01
CA LEU A 34 -14.74 -3.39 -4.38
C LEU A 34 -15.01 -4.69 -3.62
N GLN A 35 -14.61 -5.83 -4.19
CA GLN A 35 -14.71 -7.12 -3.52
C GLN A 35 -13.86 -7.15 -2.24
N SER A 36 -12.59 -6.75 -2.32
CA SER A 36 -11.71 -6.66 -1.15
C SER A 36 -12.30 -5.75 -0.06
N TYR A 37 -12.90 -4.62 -0.46
CA TYR A 37 -13.53 -3.71 0.47
C TYR A 37 -14.76 -4.34 1.15
N ASN A 38 -15.60 -5.05 0.40
CA ASN A 38 -16.74 -5.77 0.96
C ASN A 38 -16.32 -6.89 1.93
N ASP A 39 -15.26 -7.61 1.60
CA ASP A 39 -14.82 -8.78 2.38
C ASP A 39 -14.00 -8.41 3.62
N THR A 40 -13.17 -7.35 3.53
CA THR A 40 -12.16 -7.02 4.56
C THR A 40 -12.29 -5.60 5.12
N GLY A 41 -13.13 -4.75 4.53
CA GLY A 41 -13.24 -3.34 4.84
C GLY A 41 -12.08 -2.48 4.32
N LYS A 42 -11.17 -3.05 3.52
CA LYS A 42 -10.00 -2.35 2.95
C LYS A 42 -9.90 -2.55 1.44
N PHE A 43 -9.50 -1.48 0.76
CA PHE A 43 -9.11 -1.54 -0.65
C PHE A 43 -7.73 -2.21 -0.80
N LEU A 44 -7.46 -2.79 -1.97
CA LEU A 44 -6.17 -3.35 -2.38
C LEU A 44 -5.17 -2.26 -2.80
N TYR A 45 -5.67 -1.08 -3.17
CA TYR A 45 -4.87 0.06 -3.66
C TYR A 45 -4.00 -0.27 -4.89
N LYS A 46 -4.44 -1.19 -5.74
CA LYS A 46 -3.82 -1.54 -7.02
C LYS A 46 -4.39 -0.71 -8.17
N HIS A 47 -5.66 -0.33 -8.08
CA HIS A 47 -6.31 0.45 -9.14
C HIS A 47 -5.67 1.85 -9.28
N PRO A 48 -5.45 2.38 -10.51
CA PRO A 48 -4.77 3.66 -10.72
C PRO A 48 -5.32 4.84 -9.90
N LEU A 49 -6.64 4.89 -9.69
CA LEU A 49 -7.29 5.95 -8.88
C LEU A 49 -6.99 5.86 -7.37
N LEU A 50 -6.62 4.68 -6.88
CA LEU A 50 -6.39 4.39 -5.47
C LEU A 50 -4.92 4.16 -5.15
N LYS A 51 -4.08 3.88 -6.16
CA LYS A 51 -2.66 3.56 -6.03
C LYS A 51 -1.94 4.54 -5.10
N ASP A 52 -2.15 5.83 -5.31
CA ASP A 52 -1.49 6.91 -4.56
C ASP A 52 -2.09 7.16 -3.17
N LYS A 53 -3.22 6.53 -2.84
CA LYS A 53 -3.92 6.66 -1.55
C LYS A 53 -3.61 5.53 -0.57
N SER A 54 -2.68 4.64 -0.90
CA SER A 54 -2.26 3.59 0.03
C SER A 54 -1.54 4.20 1.23
N GLU A 55 -1.69 3.57 2.41
CA GLU A 55 -0.91 3.91 3.61
C GLU A 55 0.61 3.93 3.29
N PHE A 56 1.06 3.06 2.39
CA PHE A 56 2.43 3.05 1.88
C PHE A 56 2.82 4.35 1.18
N ASN A 57 1.99 4.86 0.25
CA ASN A 57 2.29 6.10 -0.47
C ASN A 57 2.23 7.33 0.43
N GLU A 58 1.35 7.36 1.42
CA GLU A 58 1.33 8.41 2.44
C GLU A 58 2.62 8.38 3.27
N LEU A 59 3.05 7.20 3.72
CA LEU A 59 4.32 7.04 4.45
C LEU A 59 5.54 7.39 3.59
N ALA A 60 5.53 7.01 2.32
CA ALA A 60 6.57 7.34 1.36
C ALA A 60 6.63 8.84 1.07
N LYS A 61 5.48 9.51 0.98
CA LYS A 61 5.41 10.97 0.85
C LYS A 61 5.94 11.65 2.11
N LEU A 62 5.51 11.19 3.29
CA LEU A 62 5.98 11.69 4.58
C LEU A 62 7.49 11.55 4.72
N PHE A 63 8.06 10.40 4.33
CA PHE A 63 9.50 10.17 4.37
C PHE A 63 10.30 11.21 3.55
N ARG A 64 9.77 11.61 2.39
CA ARG A 64 10.41 12.61 1.51
C ARG A 64 10.23 14.05 2.00
N THR A 65 9.07 14.36 2.59
CA THR A 65 8.76 15.74 3.02
C THR A 65 9.27 16.05 4.41
N ASP A 66 9.15 15.09 5.34
CA ASP A 66 9.52 15.23 6.74
C ASP A 66 10.00 13.88 7.30
N SER A 67 11.29 13.62 7.14
CA SER A 67 11.93 12.41 7.63
C SER A 67 11.88 12.30 9.16
N SER A 68 11.81 13.42 9.89
CA SER A 68 11.78 13.43 11.35
C SER A 68 10.44 12.92 11.88
N GLU A 69 9.34 13.43 11.34
CA GLU A 69 7.99 12.97 11.69
C GLU A 69 7.77 11.51 11.28
N PHE A 70 8.33 11.08 10.15
CA PHE A 70 8.34 9.67 9.76
C PHE A 70 9.02 8.79 10.82
N LEU A 71 10.23 9.16 11.27
CA LEU A 71 10.96 8.41 12.30
C LEU A 71 10.24 8.44 13.65
N HIS A 72 9.62 9.57 14.00
CA HIS A 72 8.81 9.68 15.21
C HIS A 72 7.62 8.72 15.18
N ARG A 73 6.87 8.69 14.07
CA ARG A 73 5.76 7.74 13.87
C ARG A 73 6.24 6.29 13.89
N HIS A 74 7.38 6.00 13.27
CA HIS A 74 7.97 4.66 13.29
C HIS A 74 8.31 4.22 14.73
N LYS A 75 8.92 5.09 15.53
CA LYS A 75 9.20 4.85 16.95
C LYS A 75 7.92 4.56 17.74
N ASN A 76 6.86 5.35 17.52
CA ASN A 76 5.57 5.14 18.18
C ASN A 76 4.96 3.76 17.83
N VAL A 77 5.11 3.30 16.59
CA VAL A 77 4.68 1.94 16.19
C VAL A 77 5.48 0.87 16.94
N LEU A 78 6.81 1.00 17.01
CA LEU A 78 7.67 0.06 17.74
C LEU A 78 7.34 0.00 19.24
N ASP A 79 7.07 1.14 19.86
CA ASP A 79 6.70 1.21 21.28
C ASP A 79 5.33 0.58 21.54
N ASN A 80 4.37 0.74 20.63
CA ASN A 80 3.08 0.03 20.70
C ASN A 80 3.26 -1.49 20.55
N ILE A 81 4.11 -1.96 19.64
CA ILE A 81 4.44 -3.38 19.52
C ILE A 81 4.98 -3.93 20.85
N LYS A 82 5.95 -3.23 21.46
CA LYS A 82 6.51 -3.61 22.77
C LYS A 82 5.44 -3.63 23.86
N ARG A 83 4.55 -2.64 23.87
CA ARG A 83 3.44 -2.52 24.82
C ARG A 83 2.46 -3.69 24.71
N TYR A 84 1.95 -3.98 23.51
CA TYR A 84 1.01 -5.09 23.31
C TYR A 84 1.65 -6.46 23.53
N LYS A 85 2.92 -6.66 23.13
CA LYS A 85 3.68 -7.87 23.51
C LYS A 85 3.75 -8.05 25.03
N SER A 86 3.84 -6.96 25.78
CA SER A 86 3.86 -7.00 27.24
C SER A 86 2.48 -7.28 27.82
N TYR A 87 1.41 -6.66 27.29
CA TYR A 87 0.03 -6.90 27.72
C TYR A 87 -0.40 -8.36 27.55
N LEU A 88 0.01 -9.02 26.46
CA LEU A 88 -0.30 -10.43 26.23
C LEU A 88 0.31 -11.37 27.28
N LYS A 89 1.39 -10.96 27.95
CA LYS A 89 2.04 -11.73 29.02
C LYS A 89 1.39 -11.54 30.38
N ARG A 90 0.53 -10.52 30.55
CA ARG A 90 -0.08 -10.25 31.84
C ARG A 90 -1.35 -11.10 32.04
N ASN A 91 -1.63 -11.42 33.31
CA ASN A 91 -2.79 -12.23 33.70
C ASN A 91 -4.04 -11.38 33.94
N ASP A 92 -3.87 -10.11 34.31
CA ASP A 92 -4.94 -9.12 34.52
C ASP A 92 -5.69 -8.73 33.23
N ARG A 93 -5.15 -9.09 32.06
CA ARG A 93 -5.72 -8.74 30.73
C ARG A 93 -6.16 -9.95 29.91
N GLN A 94 -6.46 -11.07 30.56
CA GLN A 94 -6.90 -12.28 29.84
C GLN A 94 -8.14 -12.03 28.97
N ASP A 95 -9.08 -11.24 29.48
CA ASP A 95 -10.30 -10.77 28.81
C ASP A 95 -10.02 -9.99 27.51
N ARG A 96 -8.91 -9.25 27.44
CA ARG A 96 -8.54 -8.40 26.29
C ARG A 96 -7.53 -9.03 25.33
N ARG A 97 -7.04 -10.25 25.60
CA ARG A 97 -5.99 -10.91 24.78
C ARG A 97 -6.33 -11.03 23.30
N ALA A 98 -7.60 -11.20 22.94
CA ALA A 98 -8.02 -11.26 21.54
C ALA A 98 -7.79 -9.91 20.83
N SER A 99 -8.24 -8.81 21.45
CA SER A 99 -8.05 -7.44 20.97
C SER A 99 -6.56 -7.05 20.96
N ASP A 100 -5.83 -7.35 22.04
CA ASP A 100 -4.40 -7.06 22.13
C ASP A 100 -3.59 -7.79 21.04
N ARG A 101 -3.99 -9.03 20.67
CA ARG A 101 -3.39 -9.76 19.53
C ARG A 101 -3.71 -9.09 18.19
N ALA A 102 -4.94 -8.64 17.99
CA ALA A 102 -5.33 -7.94 16.76
C ALA A 102 -4.56 -6.62 16.61
N ASN A 103 -4.45 -5.84 17.69
CA ASN A 103 -3.68 -4.60 17.71
C ASN A 103 -2.19 -4.84 17.48
N LEU A 104 -1.61 -5.88 18.10
CA LEU A 104 -0.23 -6.28 17.86
C LEU A 104 0.01 -6.59 16.37
N ARG A 105 -0.87 -7.39 15.75
CA ARG A 105 -0.78 -7.72 14.32
C ARG A 105 -0.82 -6.46 13.45
N ARG A 106 -1.74 -5.53 13.75
CA ARG A 106 -1.87 -4.26 13.02
C ARG A 106 -0.59 -3.42 13.09
N HIS A 107 -0.01 -3.26 14.28
CA HIS A 107 1.22 -2.50 14.43
C HIS A 107 2.42 -3.20 13.78
N GLN A 108 2.48 -4.54 13.77
CA GLN A 108 3.50 -5.29 13.03
C GLN A 108 3.37 -5.12 11.51
N GLU A 109 2.14 -5.06 10.99
CA GLU A 109 1.90 -4.77 9.59
C GLU A 109 2.34 -3.35 9.22
N CYS A 110 2.02 -2.36 10.08
CA CYS A 110 2.54 -1.00 9.93
C CYS A 110 4.07 -0.97 9.93
N GLU A 111 4.73 -1.63 10.87
CA GLU A 111 6.20 -1.67 10.95
C GLU A 111 6.84 -2.26 9.69
N ARG A 112 6.22 -3.28 9.09
CA ARG A 112 6.66 -3.83 7.81
C ARG A 112 6.57 -2.79 6.69
N MET A 113 5.49 -2.01 6.64
CA MET A 113 5.36 -0.92 5.66
C MET A 113 6.43 0.15 5.85
N PHE A 114 6.72 0.55 7.09
CA PHE A 114 7.83 1.48 7.39
C PHE A 114 9.18 0.96 6.88
N LYS A 115 9.48 -0.33 7.10
CA LYS A 115 10.70 -0.96 6.58
C LYS A 115 10.77 -0.97 5.06
N MET A 116 9.69 -1.38 4.40
CA MET A 116 9.63 -1.40 2.93
C MET A 116 9.84 0.01 2.34
N VAL A 117 9.29 1.05 2.97
CA VAL A 117 9.56 2.44 2.57
C VAL A 117 11.04 2.75 2.72
N MET A 118 11.63 2.50 3.90
CA MET A 118 13.05 2.78 4.14
C MET A 118 13.98 2.04 3.17
N GLU A 119 13.74 0.75 2.90
CA GLU A 119 14.49 -0.05 1.94
C GLU A 119 14.39 0.54 0.52
N GLN A 120 13.18 0.83 0.05
CA GLN A 120 12.97 1.36 -1.30
C GLN A 120 13.64 2.74 -1.52
N TYR A 121 13.77 3.55 -0.47
CA TYR A 121 14.45 4.85 -0.56
C TYR A 121 15.95 4.79 -0.26
N SER A 122 16.40 3.82 0.52
CA SER A 122 17.83 3.52 0.72
C SER A 122 18.47 3.03 -0.58
N ASP A 123 17.80 2.13 -1.30
CA ASP A 123 18.30 1.60 -2.59
C ASP A 123 18.35 2.66 -3.69
N LYS A 124 17.43 3.63 -3.65
CA LYS A 124 17.43 4.77 -4.59
C LYS A 124 18.55 5.77 -4.33
N ALA A 125 18.97 5.93 -3.07
CA ALA A 125 20.11 6.79 -2.73
C ALA A 125 21.43 6.19 -3.27
N HIS A 126 21.60 4.87 -3.19
CA HIS A 126 22.78 4.20 -3.75
C HIS A 126 22.81 4.19 -5.29
N GLY A 127 21.66 4.10 -5.96
CA GLY A 127 21.60 4.13 -7.43
C GLY A 127 21.85 5.50 -8.08
N GLN A 128 21.81 6.60 -7.31
CA GLN A 128 22.10 7.94 -7.83
C GLN A 128 23.60 8.30 -7.74
N GLU A 129 24.34 7.75 -6.76
CA GLU A 129 25.78 8.02 -6.64
C GLU A 129 26.62 7.39 -7.76
N GLU A 130 26.18 6.27 -8.35
CA GLU A 130 26.93 5.64 -9.45
C GLU A 130 26.80 6.39 -10.78
N ASN A 131 25.76 7.21 -10.95
CA ASN A 131 25.54 7.95 -12.19
C ASN A 131 26.26 9.31 -12.21
N GLU A 132 26.68 9.83 -11.05
CA GLU A 132 27.41 11.10 -10.94
C GLU A 132 28.94 10.93 -10.86
N ARG A 133 29.44 9.71 -10.63
CA ARG A 133 30.89 9.40 -10.67
C ARG A 133 31.38 8.87 -12.02
N GLY A 134 30.49 8.83 -13.01
CA GLY A 134 30.75 8.31 -14.36
C GLY A 134 30.61 9.34 -15.49
N SER A 135 30.86 10.62 -15.21
CA SER A 135 30.96 11.69 -16.23
C SER A 135 32.28 12.45 -16.11
#